data_AF-A0A536RI57-F1
#
_entry.id   AF-A0A536RI57-F1
#
_cell.length_a   1.000
_cell.length_b   1.000
_cell.length_c   1.000
_cell.angle_alpha   90.00
_cell.angle_beta   90.00
_cell.angle_gamma   90.00
#
_symmetry.space_group_name_H-M   'P 1'
#
loop_
_entity.id
_entity.type
_entity.pdbx_description
1 polymer ?
#
loop_
_entity_poly.entity_id
_entity_poly.type
_entity_poly.pdbx_seq_one_letter_code
_entity_poly.pdbx_strand_id
1 'polypeptide(L)'
;MTDSRSQPSTRLATRVTIMIAEARAIDIGNTLILRHRVSFASMPAKKRKRSALKRIRQTQRRTSMRTIGRSAARTAVRTAREVIAKGGETASEVIAAAASALDKAAKRGSIHKNSARRRKSRIAKAATKAKKKT
;
A
#
# COMPACT_ATOMS: atom_id res chain seq x y z
N MET A 1 7.62 -25.38 42.28
CA MET A 1 8.71 -24.48 42.74
C MET A 1 9.21 -23.74 41.51
N THR A 2 9.25 -22.42 41.36
CA THR A 2 8.89 -21.22 42.15
C THR A 2 8.98 -20.11 41.12
N ASP A 3 7.93 -19.32 40.88
CA ASP A 3 8.09 -18.02 40.22
C ASP A 3 7.42 -16.98 41.12
N SER A 4 8.26 -16.33 41.93
CA SER A 4 7.89 -15.27 42.85
C SER A 4 7.81 -13.96 42.08
N ARG A 5 6.60 -13.58 41.65
CA ARG A 5 6.29 -12.17 41.35
C ARG A 5 5.35 -11.64 42.41
N SER A 6 5.98 -11.25 43.51
CA SER A 6 5.42 -10.52 44.63
C SER A 6 5.21 -9.05 44.25
N GLN A 7 3.93 -8.66 44.27
CA GLN A 7 3.30 -7.37 44.59
C GLN A 7 3.62 -6.07 43.79
N PRO A 8 2.58 -5.27 43.48
CA PRO A 8 2.72 -3.93 42.89
C PRO A 8 3.03 -2.88 43.98
N SER A 9 4.18 -2.22 43.89
CA SER A 9 4.53 -1.11 44.78
C SER A 9 4.07 0.25 44.21
N THR A 10 3.39 0.94 45.10
CA THR A 10 2.82 2.28 45.08
C THR A 10 3.83 3.40 44.78
N ARG A 11 3.28 4.59 44.44
CA ARG A 11 3.89 5.88 44.04
C ARG A 11 4.06 5.94 42.52
N LEU A 12 3.10 6.48 41.77
CA LEU A 12 2.95 7.93 41.53
C LEU A 12 1.51 8.28 41.13
N ALA A 13 0.52 7.76 41.86
CA ALA A 13 -0.91 8.06 41.70
C ALA A 13 -1.31 9.40 42.36
N THR A 14 -0.51 10.47 42.20
CA THR A 14 -0.77 11.76 42.85
C THR A 14 -0.27 12.91 41.98
N ARG A 15 -0.86 13.08 40.78
CA ARG A 15 -0.58 14.26 39.94
C ARG A 15 -1.71 14.64 38.98
N VAL A 16 -2.92 14.10 39.21
CA VAL A 16 -4.12 14.38 38.40
C VAL A 16 -5.12 15.27 39.16
N THR A 17 -4.91 15.55 40.45
CA THR A 17 -5.95 16.16 41.31
C THR A 17 -5.65 17.55 41.89
N ILE A 18 -4.50 18.18 41.62
CA ILE A 18 -4.22 19.56 42.09
C ILE A 18 -3.79 20.42 40.91
N MET A 19 -4.75 20.87 40.10
CA MET A 19 -4.67 22.06 39.24
C MET A 19 -6.09 22.40 38.70
N ILE A 20 -7.08 22.30 39.59
CA ILE A 20 -8.36 23.01 39.47
C ILE A 20 -8.38 23.92 40.69
N ALA A 21 -7.93 25.17 40.50
CA ALA A 21 -8.01 26.33 41.40
C ALA A 21 -6.66 27.06 41.40
N GLU A 22 -6.59 28.16 40.66
CA GLU A 22 -6.16 29.48 41.16
C GLU A 22 -6.04 30.43 39.98
N ALA A 23 -7.07 31.25 39.84
CA ALA A 23 -7.07 32.39 38.96
C ALA A 23 -6.19 33.50 39.56
N ARG A 24 -5.53 34.25 38.67
CA ARG A 24 -4.98 35.61 38.83
C ARG A 24 -3.69 35.76 39.65
N ALA A 25 -2.58 35.91 38.94
CA ALA A 25 -1.54 36.86 39.32
C ALA A 25 -0.97 37.52 38.05
N ILE A 26 -0.90 38.85 38.12
CA ILE A 26 -0.53 39.79 37.06
C ILE A 26 0.99 39.80 36.90
N ASP A 27 1.40 39.76 35.64
CA ASP A 27 2.58 40.38 35.00
C ASP A 27 3.58 41.11 35.92
N ILE A 28 4.86 40.73 35.85
CA ILE A 28 6.03 41.62 35.74
C ILE A 28 7.23 40.75 35.31
N GLY A 29 7.65 40.95 34.05
CA GLY A 29 9.06 41.06 33.69
C GLY A 29 9.90 39.78 33.56
N ASN A 30 10.39 39.58 32.34
CA ASN A 30 11.65 38.91 32.02
C ASN A 30 11.63 37.40 31.70
N THR A 31 10.85 37.02 30.69
CA THR A 31 11.09 35.79 29.91
C THR A 31 11.87 36.12 28.64
N LEU A 32 13.13 36.54 28.79
CA LEU A 32 14.03 36.86 27.68
C LEU A 32 14.76 35.63 27.11
N ILE A 33 14.10 34.48 26.94
CA ILE A 33 14.64 33.36 26.13
C ILE A 33 13.48 32.57 25.52
N LEU A 34 12.74 33.13 24.55
CA LEU A 34 12.07 32.36 23.48
C LEU A 34 11.39 33.28 22.46
N ARG A 35 12.12 33.82 21.47
CA ARG A 35 11.45 34.42 20.30
C ARG A 35 12.31 34.53 19.03
N HIS A 36 12.90 33.41 18.61
CA HIS A 36 13.08 33.16 17.18
C HIS A 36 12.53 31.77 16.80
N ARG A 37 11.27 31.52 17.18
CA ARG A 37 10.47 30.48 16.54
C ARG A 37 10.08 31.01 15.17
N VAL A 38 10.91 30.74 14.15
CA VAL A 38 10.59 31.04 12.75
C VAL A 38 9.22 30.42 12.46
N SER A 39 8.21 31.27 12.28
CA SER A 39 6.82 30.88 12.08
C SER A 39 6.68 30.23 10.70
N PHE A 40 6.76 28.91 10.65
CA PHE A 40 6.54 28.11 9.44
C PHE A 40 5.13 28.28 8.85
N ALA A 41 4.22 28.97 9.56
CA ALA A 41 2.81 29.16 9.22
C ALA A 41 2.55 30.26 8.17
N SER A 42 3.54 31.09 7.80
CA SER A 42 3.33 32.24 6.89
C SER A 42 4.11 32.16 5.58
N MET A 43 4.56 30.99 5.15
CA MET A 43 5.11 30.84 3.80
C MET A 43 3.95 30.65 2.79
N PRO A 44 3.84 31.49 1.73
CA PRO A 44 2.86 31.24 0.69
C PRO A 44 3.17 29.89 0.04
N ALA A 45 2.16 29.00 -0.03
CA ALA A 45 2.31 27.71 -0.69
C ALA A 45 2.88 27.95 -2.10
N LYS A 46 4.09 27.41 -2.37
CA LYS A 46 4.81 27.63 -3.64
C LYS A 46 3.84 27.43 -4.81
N LYS A 47 3.58 28.50 -5.59
CA LYS A 47 2.62 28.53 -6.70
C LYS A 47 2.98 27.44 -7.71
N ARG A 48 2.31 26.30 -7.66
CA ARG A 48 2.51 25.20 -8.61
C ARG A 48 1.75 25.49 -9.90
N LYS A 49 2.41 25.31 -11.06
CA LYS A 49 1.75 25.48 -12.37
C LYS A 49 0.46 24.65 -12.42
N ARG A 50 -0.66 25.28 -12.82
CA ARG A 50 -2.01 24.67 -12.83
C ARG A 50 -2.03 23.33 -13.61
N SER A 51 -1.27 23.26 -14.70
CA SER A 51 -1.11 22.04 -15.52
C SER A 51 -0.43 20.91 -14.74
N ALA A 52 0.57 21.19 -13.91
CA ALA A 52 1.27 20.20 -13.10
C ALA A 52 0.34 19.56 -12.05
N LEU A 53 -0.44 20.38 -11.33
CA LEU A 53 -1.44 19.89 -10.36
C LEU A 53 -2.52 19.02 -11.02
N LYS A 54 -2.91 19.33 -12.26
CA LYS A 54 -3.81 18.48 -13.06
C LYS A 54 -3.16 17.14 -13.39
N ARG A 55 -1.90 17.14 -13.84
CA ARG A 55 -1.17 15.90 -14.17
C ARG A 55 -1.01 14.99 -12.95
N ILE A 56 -0.71 15.53 -11.76
CA ILE A 56 -0.60 14.73 -10.53
C ILE A 56 -1.91 13.98 -10.25
N ARG A 57 -3.05 14.68 -10.27
CA ARG A 57 -4.38 14.07 -10.05
C ARG A 57 -4.71 13.01 -11.09
N GLN A 58 -4.43 13.28 -12.36
CA GLN A 58 -4.64 12.31 -13.46
C GLN A 58 -3.76 11.07 -13.29
N THR A 59 -2.50 11.24 -12.94
CA THR A 59 -1.56 10.15 -12.73
C THR A 59 -2.01 9.27 -11.56
N GLN A 60 -2.39 9.86 -10.42
CA GLN A 60 -2.90 9.10 -9.28
C GLN A 60 -4.09 8.21 -9.66
N ARG A 61 -5.10 8.78 -10.35
CA ARG A 61 -6.27 8.04 -10.84
C ARG A 61 -5.91 6.93 -11.83
N ARG A 62 -5.00 7.19 -12.77
CA ARG A 62 -4.58 6.18 -13.75
C ARG A 62 -3.76 5.07 -13.10
N THR A 63 -2.92 5.41 -12.13
CA THR A 63 -2.07 4.46 -11.42
C THR A 63 -2.90 3.49 -10.59
N SER A 64 -3.91 3.95 -9.83
CA SER A 64 -4.77 3.04 -9.04
C SER A 64 -5.45 1.99 -9.93
N MET A 65 -6.06 2.41 -11.04
CA MET A 65 -6.70 1.51 -12.00
C MET A 65 -5.72 0.53 -12.66
N ARG A 66 -4.52 1.01 -13.03
CA ARG A 66 -3.47 0.15 -13.62
C ARG A 66 -2.92 -0.86 -12.62
N THR A 67 -2.78 -0.47 -11.36
CA THR A 67 -2.30 -1.35 -10.29
C THR A 67 -3.25 -2.52 -10.11
N ILE A 68 -4.55 -2.28 -10.03
CA ILE A 68 -5.58 -3.34 -9.91
C ILE A 68 -5.56 -4.28 -11.12
N GLY A 69 -5.56 -3.74 -12.34
CA GLY A 69 -5.52 -4.58 -13.54
C GLY A 69 -4.22 -5.39 -13.65
N ARG A 70 -3.10 -4.84 -13.20
CA ARG A 70 -1.80 -5.52 -13.20
C ARG A 70 -1.72 -6.59 -12.10
N SER A 71 -2.23 -6.33 -10.90
CA SER A 71 -2.22 -7.30 -9.80
C SER A 71 -3.10 -8.49 -10.14
N ALA A 72 -4.34 -8.26 -10.60
CA ALA A 72 -5.24 -9.33 -11.04
C ALA A 72 -4.60 -10.22 -12.12
N ALA A 73 -3.98 -9.62 -13.14
CA ALA A 73 -3.27 -10.37 -14.18
C ALA A 73 -2.05 -11.14 -13.66
N ARG A 74 -1.35 -10.65 -12.63
CA ARG A 74 -0.24 -11.37 -11.99
C ARG A 74 -0.75 -12.57 -11.19
N THR A 75 -1.83 -12.39 -10.44
CA THR A 75 -2.45 -13.45 -9.65
C THR A 75 -2.96 -14.57 -10.54
N ALA A 76 -3.67 -14.24 -11.63
CA ALA A 76 -4.16 -15.26 -12.58
C ALA A 76 -3.04 -16.07 -13.23
N VAL A 77 -1.89 -15.44 -13.51
CA VAL A 77 -0.71 -16.16 -14.03
C VAL A 77 -0.09 -17.06 -12.96
N ARG A 78 -0.09 -16.63 -11.69
CA ARG A 78 0.42 -17.41 -10.56
C ARG A 78 -0.44 -18.65 -10.34
N THR A 79 -1.76 -18.48 -10.24
CA THR A 79 -2.70 -19.60 -10.05
C THR A 79 -2.61 -20.60 -11.19
N ALA A 80 -2.54 -20.15 -12.44
CA ALA A 80 -2.36 -21.05 -13.58
C ALA A 80 -1.08 -21.90 -13.48
N ARG A 81 0.02 -21.33 -13.00
CA ARG A 81 1.27 -22.09 -12.80
C ARG A 81 1.17 -23.11 -11.68
N GLU A 82 0.52 -22.75 -10.58
CA GLU A 82 0.31 -23.66 -9.45
C GLU A 82 -0.57 -24.85 -9.85
N VAL A 83 -1.63 -24.62 -10.64
CA VAL A 83 -2.51 -25.69 -11.13
C VAL A 83 -1.80 -26.58 -12.16
N ILE A 84 -1.01 -26.00 -13.06
CA ILE A 84 -0.17 -26.79 -14.00
C ILE A 84 0.80 -27.71 -13.25
N ALA A 85 1.34 -27.25 -12.12
CA ALA A 85 2.28 -28.05 -11.32
C ALA A 85 1.59 -29.19 -10.55
N LYS A 86 0.35 -28.97 -10.09
CA LYS A 86 -0.41 -29.99 -9.33
C LYS A 86 -1.01 -31.08 -10.22
N GLY A 87 -1.44 -30.72 -11.44
CA GLY A 87 -2.13 -31.64 -12.34
C GLY A 87 -3.57 -31.92 -11.88
N GLY A 88 -4.55 -31.66 -12.77
CA GLY A 88 -5.97 -31.87 -12.47
C GLY A 88 -6.85 -31.42 -13.63
N GLU A 89 -8.10 -31.90 -13.67
CA GLU A 89 -9.07 -31.62 -14.74
C GLU A 89 -9.39 -30.12 -14.87
N THR A 90 -9.35 -29.38 -13.76
CA THR A 90 -9.58 -27.92 -13.71
C THR A 90 -8.46 -27.09 -14.33
N ALA A 91 -7.33 -27.70 -14.71
CA ALA A 91 -6.18 -26.99 -15.26
C ALA A 91 -6.51 -26.24 -16.56
N SER A 92 -7.32 -26.83 -17.43
CA SER A 92 -7.69 -26.23 -18.72
C SER A 92 -8.48 -24.92 -18.52
N GLU A 93 -9.46 -24.95 -17.63
CA GLU A 93 -10.34 -23.81 -17.33
C GLU A 93 -9.56 -22.66 -16.70
N VAL A 94 -8.69 -22.95 -15.73
CA VAL A 94 -7.86 -21.93 -15.06
C VAL A 94 -6.89 -21.28 -16.05
N ILE A 95 -6.33 -22.05 -16.99
CA ILE A 95 -5.46 -21.50 -18.04
C ILE A 95 -6.26 -20.58 -18.98
N ALA A 96 -7.46 -20.97 -19.39
CA ALA A 96 -8.34 -20.14 -20.23
C ALA A 96 -8.73 -18.84 -19.51
N ALA A 97 -9.09 -18.92 -18.22
CA ALA A 97 -9.39 -17.76 -17.38
C ALA A 97 -8.17 -16.83 -17.26
N ALA A 98 -6.97 -17.37 -17.10
CA ALA A 98 -5.74 -16.59 -17.05
C ALA A 98 -5.44 -15.89 -18.38
N ALA A 99 -5.68 -16.54 -19.53
CA ALA A 99 -5.55 -15.92 -20.84
C ALA A 99 -6.53 -14.75 -21.02
N SER A 100 -7.80 -14.95 -20.65
CA SER A 100 -8.83 -13.91 -20.68
C SER A 100 -8.47 -12.71 -19.80
N ALA A 101 -7.98 -12.95 -18.58
CA ALA A 101 -7.54 -11.90 -17.66
C ALA A 101 -6.36 -11.08 -18.23
N LEU A 102 -5.39 -11.73 -18.89
CA LEU A 102 -4.27 -11.06 -19.55
C LEU A 102 -4.73 -10.17 -20.70
N ASP A 103 -5.67 -10.63 -21.52
CA ASP A 103 -6.18 -9.85 -22.66
C ASP A 103 -7.05 -8.68 -22.21
N LYS A 104 -7.87 -8.85 -21.17
CA LYS A 104 -8.61 -7.75 -20.52
C LYS A 104 -7.65 -6.70 -19.94
N ALA A 105 -6.56 -7.12 -19.30
CA ALA A 105 -5.55 -6.20 -18.76
C ALA A 105 -4.79 -5.45 -19.87
N ALA A 106 -4.60 -6.09 -21.03
CA ALA A 106 -4.00 -5.45 -22.21
C ALA A 106 -4.94 -4.41 -22.82
N LYS A 107 -6.23 -4.76 -23.01
CA LYS A 107 -7.27 -3.85 -23.52
C LYS A 107 -7.41 -2.60 -22.67
N ARG A 108 -7.34 -2.74 -21.34
CA ARG A 108 -7.37 -1.62 -20.38
C ARG A 108 -6.06 -0.81 -20.31
N GLY A 109 -4.99 -1.24 -20.97
CA GLY A 109 -3.69 -0.57 -20.95
C GLY A 109 -2.91 -0.72 -19.63
N SER A 110 -3.24 -1.73 -18.81
CA SER A 110 -2.51 -2.05 -17.58
C SER A 110 -1.22 -2.83 -17.87
N ILE A 111 -1.22 -3.64 -18.94
CA ILE A 111 -0.04 -4.32 -19.49
C ILE A 111 0.05 -4.11 -21.00
N HIS A 112 1.26 -4.07 -21.56
CA HIS A 112 1.44 -3.94 -23.00
C HIS A 112 1.03 -5.22 -23.74
N LYS A 113 0.53 -5.10 -24.99
CA LYS A 113 0.10 -6.22 -25.85
C LYS A 113 1.16 -7.32 -25.96
N ASN A 114 2.42 -6.94 -26.14
CA ASN A 114 3.52 -7.90 -26.23
C ASN A 114 3.80 -8.57 -24.87
N SER A 115 3.59 -7.88 -23.75
CA SER A 115 3.71 -8.50 -22.43
C SER A 115 2.61 -9.53 -22.20
N ALA A 116 1.38 -9.27 -22.63
CA ALA A 116 0.29 -10.23 -22.58
C ALA A 116 0.62 -11.46 -23.45
N ARG A 117 1.00 -11.25 -24.72
CA ARG A 117 1.43 -12.31 -25.64
C ARG A 117 2.55 -13.19 -25.06
N ARG A 118 3.60 -12.58 -24.51
CA ARG A 118 4.71 -13.32 -23.88
C ARG A 118 4.25 -14.17 -22.70
N ARG A 119 3.36 -13.64 -21.85
CA ARG A 119 2.84 -14.39 -20.69
C ARG A 119 1.94 -15.54 -21.13
N LYS A 120 1.06 -15.33 -22.11
CA LYS A 120 0.24 -16.40 -22.71
C LYS A 120 1.11 -17.52 -23.28
N SER A 121 2.13 -17.17 -24.08
CA SER A 121 3.07 -18.15 -24.64
C SER A 121 3.81 -18.95 -23.56
N ARG A 122 4.25 -18.30 -22.47
CA ARG A 122 4.94 -19.00 -21.37
C ARG A 122 4.03 -19.98 -20.62
N ILE A 123 2.77 -19.62 -20.38
CA ILE A 123 1.81 -20.54 -19.74
C ILE A 123 1.56 -21.75 -20.64
N ALA A 124 1.34 -21.51 -21.94
CA ALA A 124 1.13 -22.60 -22.91
C ALA A 124 2.33 -23.56 -22.95
N LYS A 125 3.56 -23.03 -23.03
CA LYS A 125 4.78 -23.84 -23.00
C LYS A 125 4.95 -24.63 -21.70
N ALA A 126 4.55 -24.06 -20.56
CA ALA A 126 4.60 -24.77 -19.29
C ALA A 126 3.60 -25.94 -19.25
N ALA A 127 2.38 -25.72 -19.77
CA ALA A 127 1.36 -26.76 -19.85
C ALA A 127 1.77 -27.90 -20.79
N THR A 128 2.34 -27.61 -21.96
CA THR A 128 2.83 -28.65 -22.88
C THR A 128 4.00 -29.44 -22.29
N LYS A 129 4.93 -28.76 -21.60
CA LYS A 129 6.05 -29.43 -20.92
C LYS A 129 5.57 -30.35 -19.80
N ALA A 130 4.58 -29.92 -19.01
CA ALA A 130 4.00 -30.74 -17.95
C ALA A 130 3.40 -32.03 -18.53
N LYS A 131 2.61 -31.92 -19.61
CA LYS A 131 2.03 -33.07 -20.32
C LYS A 131 3.05 -34.06 -20.88
N LYS A 132 4.24 -33.61 -21.30
CA LYS A 132 5.31 -34.48 -21.85
C LYS A 132 6.06 -35.25 -20.75
N LYS A 133 6.04 -34.77 -19.51
CA LYS A 133 6.79 -35.36 -18.40
C LYS A 133 6.05 -36.55 -17.77
N THR A 134 4.73 -36.50 -17.78
CA THR A 134 3.83 -37.67 -17.64
C THR A 134 3.89 -38.52 -18.88
#